data_AF-A0A090XDM5-F1
#
_entry.id   AF-A0A090XDM5-F1
#
_cell.length_a   1.000
_cell.length_b   1.000
_cell.length_c   1.000
_cell.angle_alpha   90.00
_cell.angle_beta   90.00
_cell.angle_gamma   90.00
#
_symmetry.space_group_name_H-M   'P 1'
#
loop_
_entity.id
_entity.type
_entity.pdbx_description
1 polymer ?
#
loop_
_entity_poly.entity_id
_entity_poly.type
_entity_poly.pdbx_seq_one_letter_code
_entity_poly.pdbx_strand_id
1 'polypeptide(L)'
;SSGENAAAKLENLVGRTPGPLKTPLGPIRSYAEVSRTEWAFVAFSLIGLVISIGITSERLATLPKGTDDYSFAIMLFWSNIACIWHLGIGVAQQLAFDIIVFIVSAVFLEIYLIVNLASTHEANLLPSLIYVRFGFATFFFLGMVAFSGLGILPSYCKQPTWFVFRLNAARAKQRMIRTFCSSLSLIVLDVQLQVSMIILVMDTGVYLSTFDICVIVTGAITLSVWVWAGIMARNKESTCWLVVFGILLLPNVAYIIFRMQEIARETPRESWSILRHIIIACGSLALLTR
;
A
#
# COMPACT_ATOMS: atom_id res chain seq x y z
N SER A 1 -43.48 -16.80 -25.60
CA SER A 1 -43.57 -17.70 -24.44
C SER A 1 -42.20 -18.01 -23.82
N SER A 2 -41.17 -18.47 -24.56
CA SER A 2 -39.86 -18.83 -23.96
C SER A 2 -39.00 -17.64 -23.45
N GLY A 3 -39.05 -16.48 -24.12
CA GLY A 3 -38.23 -15.31 -23.74
C GLY A 3 -38.69 -14.53 -22.50
N GLU A 4 -39.97 -14.61 -22.17
CA GLU A 4 -40.60 -13.88 -21.05
C GLU A 4 -40.21 -14.49 -19.69
N ASN A 5 -40.11 -15.82 -19.66
CA ASN A 5 -39.60 -16.57 -18.51
C ASN A 5 -38.10 -16.35 -18.27
N ALA A 6 -37.31 -16.04 -19.31
CA ALA A 6 -35.89 -15.74 -19.15
C ALA A 6 -35.67 -14.34 -18.54
N ALA A 7 -36.45 -13.34 -18.97
CA ALA A 7 -36.40 -11.98 -18.42
C ALA A 7 -36.85 -11.94 -16.96
N ALA A 8 -37.97 -12.60 -16.62
CA ALA A 8 -38.46 -12.69 -15.25
C ALA A 8 -37.52 -13.48 -14.31
N LYS A 9 -36.79 -14.46 -14.85
CA LYS A 9 -35.74 -15.19 -14.12
C LYS A 9 -34.47 -14.34 -13.95
N LEU A 10 -34.15 -13.48 -14.92
CA LEU A 10 -33.05 -12.51 -14.82
C LEU A 10 -33.35 -11.42 -13.77
N GLU A 11 -34.57 -10.87 -13.77
CA GLU A 11 -35.00 -9.86 -12.78
C GLU A 11 -35.01 -10.44 -11.36
N ASN A 12 -35.49 -11.68 -11.18
CA ASN A 12 -35.43 -12.36 -9.88
C ASN A 12 -33.99 -12.67 -9.42
N LEU A 13 -33.05 -12.87 -10.34
CA LEU A 13 -31.62 -13.04 -10.01
C LEU A 13 -30.95 -11.71 -9.67
N VAL A 14 -31.32 -10.62 -10.37
CA VAL A 14 -30.83 -9.26 -10.11
C VAL A 14 -31.36 -8.72 -8.77
N GLY A 15 -32.62 -9.01 -8.43
CA GLY A 15 -33.25 -8.62 -7.17
C GLY A 15 -32.77 -9.37 -5.93
N ARG A 16 -32.11 -10.53 -6.10
CA ARG A 16 -31.64 -11.39 -5.01
C ARG A 16 -30.16 -11.23 -4.67
N THR A 17 -29.40 -10.51 -5.49
CA THR A 17 -28.01 -10.18 -5.15
C THR A 17 -27.98 -9.04 -4.14
N PRO A 18 -27.36 -9.21 -2.96
CA PRO A 18 -27.27 -8.14 -1.97
C PRO A 18 -26.60 -6.93 -2.63
N GLY A 19 -27.28 -5.79 -2.58
CA GLY A 19 -26.77 -4.54 -3.13
C GLY A 19 -25.41 -4.18 -2.51
N PRO A 20 -24.54 -3.47 -3.23
CA PRO A 20 -23.23 -3.10 -2.71
C PRO A 20 -23.37 -2.27 -1.43
N LEU A 21 -22.59 -2.60 -0.39
CA LEU A 21 -22.59 -1.84 0.86
C LEU A 21 -22.02 -0.45 0.58
N LYS A 22 -22.83 0.60 0.80
CA LYS A 22 -22.37 1.99 0.68
C LYS A 22 -21.47 2.32 1.88
N THR A 23 -20.16 2.41 1.66
CA THR A 23 -19.23 2.99 2.64
C THR A 23 -18.70 4.34 2.13
N PRO A 24 -18.27 5.24 3.02
CA PRO A 24 -17.69 6.54 2.64
C PRO A 24 -16.39 6.43 1.80
N LEU A 25 -15.77 5.25 1.77
CA LEU A 25 -14.61 4.92 0.91
C LEU A 25 -15.04 4.45 -0.49
N GLY A 26 -16.29 4.07 -0.65
CA GLY A 26 -16.89 3.59 -1.88
C GLY A 26 -17.82 2.39 -1.63
N PRO A 27 -18.69 2.04 -2.58
CA PRO A 27 -19.45 0.80 -2.54
C PRO A 27 -18.54 -0.43 -2.52
N ILE A 28 -18.73 -1.31 -1.53
CA ILE A 28 -17.96 -2.54 -1.33
C ILE A 28 -18.77 -3.74 -1.83
N ARG A 29 -18.11 -4.70 -2.49
CA ARG A 29 -18.73 -5.96 -2.91
C ARG A 29 -19.06 -6.83 -1.70
N SER A 30 -20.16 -7.59 -1.76
CA SER A 30 -20.41 -8.62 -0.76
C SER A 30 -19.32 -9.70 -0.81
N TYR A 31 -18.71 -10.00 0.34
CA TYR A 31 -17.64 -11.01 0.47
C TYR A 31 -18.06 -12.42 -0.01
N ALA A 32 -19.36 -12.68 -0.12
CA ALA A 32 -19.92 -13.93 -0.63
C ALA A 32 -19.73 -14.13 -2.14
N GLU A 33 -19.47 -13.07 -2.90
CA GLU A 33 -19.32 -13.16 -4.36
C GLU A 33 -17.85 -13.30 -4.81
N VAL A 34 -16.91 -13.25 -3.87
CA VAL A 34 -15.47 -13.38 -4.13
C VAL A 34 -15.15 -14.80 -4.63
N SER A 35 -14.41 -14.91 -5.72
CA SER A 35 -14.01 -16.19 -6.32
C SER A 35 -13.14 -17.01 -5.35
N ARG A 36 -13.20 -18.35 -5.45
CA ARG A 36 -12.29 -19.23 -4.70
C ARG A 36 -10.82 -18.91 -4.94
N THR A 37 -10.48 -18.46 -6.14
CA THR A 37 -9.11 -18.05 -6.50
C THR A 37 -8.70 -16.72 -5.84
N GLU A 38 -9.62 -15.77 -5.75
CA GLU A 38 -9.40 -14.49 -5.04
C GLU A 38 -9.27 -14.75 -3.52
N TRP A 39 -10.07 -15.65 -2.96
CA TRP A 39 -9.95 -16.09 -1.56
C TRP A 39 -8.64 -16.81 -1.27
N ALA A 40 -8.20 -17.70 -2.17
CA ALA A 40 -6.90 -18.36 -2.05
C ALA A 40 -5.75 -17.34 -2.05
N PHE A 41 -5.81 -16.34 -2.94
CA PHE A 41 -4.85 -15.24 -2.96
C PHE A 41 -4.86 -14.43 -1.65
N VAL A 42 -6.04 -14.00 -1.18
CA VAL A 42 -6.16 -13.26 0.09
C VAL A 42 -5.60 -14.06 1.25
N ALA A 43 -5.95 -15.34 1.36
CA ALA A 43 -5.47 -16.19 2.44
C ALA A 43 -3.95 -16.36 2.38
N PHE A 44 -3.39 -16.64 1.21
CA PHE A 44 -1.97 -16.82 1.03
C PHE A 44 -1.19 -15.52 1.32
N SER A 45 -1.72 -14.38 0.85
CA SER A 45 -1.16 -13.07 1.13
C SER A 45 -1.21 -12.68 2.59
N LEU A 46 -2.33 -12.94 3.27
CA LEU A 46 -2.48 -12.63 4.68
C LEU A 46 -1.51 -13.45 5.54
N ILE A 47 -1.33 -14.74 5.23
CA ILE A 47 -0.36 -15.59 5.92
C ILE A 47 1.06 -15.04 5.72
N GLY A 48 1.43 -14.70 4.48
CA GLY A 48 2.73 -14.08 4.17
C GLY A 48 2.97 -12.77 4.94
N LEU A 49 1.97 -11.90 5.00
CA LEU A 49 2.05 -10.64 5.75
C LEU A 49 2.17 -10.86 7.27
N VAL A 50 1.45 -11.84 7.83
CA VAL A 50 1.55 -12.18 9.26
C VAL A 50 2.95 -12.68 9.60
N ILE A 51 3.54 -13.52 8.74
CA ILE A 51 4.92 -13.98 8.89
C ILE A 51 5.89 -12.80 8.82
N SER A 52 5.73 -11.92 7.83
CA SER A 52 6.55 -10.71 7.68
C SER A 52 6.48 -9.82 8.92
N ILE A 53 5.27 -9.52 9.41
CA ILE A 53 5.05 -8.76 10.65
C ILE A 53 5.73 -9.44 11.84
N GLY A 54 5.63 -10.77 11.98
CA GLY A 54 6.29 -11.52 13.03
C GLY A 54 7.81 -11.36 13.01
N ILE A 55 8.42 -11.51 11.83
CA ILE A 55 9.87 -11.34 11.63
C ILE A 55 10.29 -9.89 11.92
N THR A 56 9.57 -8.90 11.40
CA THR A 56 9.86 -7.48 11.64
C THR A 56 9.71 -7.11 13.11
N SER A 57 8.70 -7.67 13.81
CA SER A 57 8.47 -7.41 15.23
C SER A 57 9.58 -8.00 16.11
N GLU A 58 10.02 -9.23 15.82
CA GLU A 58 11.17 -9.84 16.50
C GLU A 58 12.43 -8.99 16.29
N ARG A 59 12.67 -8.51 15.07
CA ARG A 59 13.79 -7.62 14.78
C ARG A 59 13.71 -6.31 15.56
N LEU A 60 12.52 -5.70 15.62
CA LEU A 60 12.28 -4.49 16.40
C LEU A 60 12.54 -4.69 17.91
N ALA A 61 12.31 -5.91 18.44
CA ALA A 61 12.61 -6.24 19.83
C ALA A 61 14.10 -6.51 20.09
N THR A 62 14.83 -7.04 19.10
CA THR A 62 16.25 -7.41 19.23
C THR A 62 17.23 -6.29 18.87
N LEU A 63 16.83 -5.35 18.02
CA LEU A 63 17.71 -4.29 17.55
C LEU A 63 17.95 -3.24 18.65
N PRO A 64 19.18 -2.71 18.79
CA PRO A 64 19.45 -1.62 19.70
C PRO A 64 18.62 -0.42 19.29
N LYS A 65 17.89 0.15 20.26
CA LYS A 65 17.23 1.43 20.10
C LYS A 65 18.29 2.46 19.73
N GLY A 66 18.10 3.12 18.60
CA GLY A 66 19.00 4.17 18.20
C GLY A 66 19.84 3.87 16.94
N THR A 67 19.59 2.76 16.24
CA THR A 67 20.31 2.42 15.00
C THR A 67 19.46 2.68 13.75
N ASP A 68 20.10 2.91 12.62
CA ASP A 68 19.42 3.10 11.33
C ASP A 68 18.54 1.90 10.95
N ASP A 69 19.01 0.70 11.29
CA ASP A 69 18.28 -0.57 11.10
C ASP A 69 16.97 -0.61 11.89
N TYR A 70 16.92 0.07 13.04
CA TYR A 70 15.71 0.18 13.87
C TYR A 70 14.65 1.05 13.20
N SER A 71 15.02 2.25 12.73
CA SER A 71 14.12 3.12 11.94
C SER A 71 13.62 2.42 10.68
N PHE A 72 14.52 1.68 10.03
CA PHE A 72 14.17 0.87 8.87
C PHE A 72 13.15 -0.23 9.21
N ALA A 73 13.33 -0.95 10.32
CA ALA A 73 12.38 -1.96 10.78
C ALA A 73 10.99 -1.36 11.09
N ILE A 74 10.92 -0.15 11.67
CA ILE A 74 9.65 0.56 11.90
C ILE A 74 8.97 0.89 10.56
N MET A 75 9.73 1.39 9.57
CA MET A 75 9.20 1.72 8.25
C MET A 75 8.60 0.47 7.56
N LEU A 76 9.23 -0.69 7.69
CA LEU A 76 8.70 -1.94 7.15
C LEU A 76 7.48 -2.44 7.90
N PHE A 77 7.44 -2.26 9.22
CA PHE A 77 6.27 -2.59 10.02
C PHE A 77 5.06 -1.77 9.56
N TRP A 78 5.24 -0.47 9.37
CA TRP A 78 4.23 0.41 8.77
C TRP A 78 3.83 -0.04 7.36
N SER A 79 4.81 -0.37 6.51
CA SER A 79 4.56 -0.83 5.14
C SER A 79 3.75 -2.13 5.10
N ASN A 80 3.96 -3.05 6.05
CA ASN A 80 3.15 -4.26 6.20
C ASN A 80 1.68 -3.95 6.51
N ILE A 81 1.42 -2.97 7.40
CA ILE A 81 0.05 -2.53 7.72
C ILE A 81 -0.62 -1.94 6.46
N ALA A 82 0.10 -1.10 5.72
CA ALA A 82 -0.39 -0.53 4.47
C ALA A 82 -0.68 -1.63 3.41
N CYS A 83 0.15 -2.66 3.33
CA CYS A 83 -0.09 -3.82 2.47
C CYS A 83 -1.41 -4.54 2.79
N ILE A 84 -1.73 -4.75 4.08
CA ILE A 84 -3.01 -5.36 4.49
C ILE A 84 -4.18 -4.50 4.03
N TRP A 85 -4.07 -3.18 4.18
CA TRP A 85 -5.08 -2.23 3.72
C TRP A 85 -5.29 -2.28 2.20
N HIS A 86 -4.21 -2.22 1.41
CA HIS A 86 -4.27 -2.31 -0.05
C HIS A 86 -4.78 -3.67 -0.52
N LEU A 87 -4.43 -4.78 0.13
CA LEU A 87 -4.96 -6.10 -0.16
C LEU A 87 -6.48 -6.14 0.06
N GLY A 88 -6.93 -5.64 1.22
CA GLY A 88 -8.34 -5.60 1.59
C GLY A 88 -9.18 -4.80 0.60
N ILE A 89 -8.79 -3.55 0.32
CA ILE A 89 -9.50 -2.67 -0.61
C ILE A 89 -9.37 -3.17 -2.05
N GLY A 90 -8.18 -3.58 -2.47
CA GLY A 90 -7.91 -4.03 -3.83
C GLY A 90 -8.75 -5.25 -4.22
N VAL A 91 -8.94 -6.20 -3.30
CA VAL A 91 -9.83 -7.35 -3.53
C VAL A 91 -11.30 -6.96 -3.40
N ALA A 92 -11.66 -6.20 -2.36
CA ALA A 92 -13.07 -5.85 -2.10
C ALA A 92 -13.68 -4.92 -3.16
N GLN A 93 -12.86 -4.10 -3.82
CA GLN A 93 -13.27 -3.17 -4.89
C GLN A 93 -12.77 -3.59 -6.29
N GLN A 94 -12.06 -4.72 -6.39
CA GLN A 94 -11.41 -5.22 -7.63
C GLN A 94 -10.53 -4.18 -8.33
N LEU A 95 -9.77 -3.41 -7.55
CA LEU A 95 -8.90 -2.35 -8.06
C LEU A 95 -7.53 -2.93 -8.40
N ALA A 96 -7.25 -3.06 -9.70
CA ALA A 96 -5.94 -3.51 -10.18
C ALA A 96 -4.80 -2.65 -9.64
N PHE A 97 -5.03 -1.34 -9.46
CA PHE A 97 -4.01 -0.43 -8.96
C PHE A 97 -3.62 -0.71 -7.50
N ASP A 98 -4.57 -0.94 -6.61
CA ASP A 98 -4.27 -1.33 -5.22
C ASP A 98 -3.52 -2.67 -5.13
N ILE A 99 -3.87 -3.62 -6.00
CA ILE A 99 -3.14 -4.90 -6.09
C ILE A 99 -1.71 -4.69 -6.60
N ILE A 100 -1.49 -3.78 -7.56
CA ILE A 100 -0.14 -3.42 -8.04
C ILE A 100 0.66 -2.79 -6.91
N VAL A 101 0.09 -1.83 -6.18
CA VAL A 101 0.72 -1.16 -5.03
C VAL A 101 1.10 -2.18 -3.96
N PHE A 102 0.20 -3.12 -3.67
CA PHE A 102 0.46 -4.23 -2.77
C PHE A 102 1.65 -5.08 -3.23
N ILE A 103 1.70 -5.48 -4.50
CA ILE A 103 2.82 -6.27 -5.05
C ILE A 103 4.14 -5.51 -4.95
N VAL A 104 4.16 -4.24 -5.36
CA VAL A 104 5.37 -3.40 -5.30
C VAL A 104 5.86 -3.27 -3.85
N SER A 105 4.95 -3.00 -2.91
CA SER A 105 5.29 -2.91 -1.48
C SER A 105 5.81 -4.25 -0.94
N ALA A 106 5.20 -5.38 -1.33
CA ALA A 106 5.67 -6.71 -0.95
C ALA A 106 7.05 -7.03 -1.51
N VAL A 107 7.39 -6.57 -2.73
CA VAL A 107 8.74 -6.71 -3.30
C VAL A 107 9.77 -5.98 -2.44
N PHE A 108 9.46 -4.76 -1.98
CA PHE A 108 10.36 -4.03 -1.08
C PHE A 108 10.55 -4.74 0.27
N LEU A 109 9.49 -5.33 0.83
CA LEU A 109 9.59 -6.15 2.05
C LEU A 109 10.53 -7.35 1.86
N GLU A 110 10.41 -8.03 0.72
CA GLU A 110 11.25 -9.19 0.39
C GLU A 110 12.73 -8.80 0.20
N ILE A 111 13.00 -7.70 -0.52
CA ILE A 111 14.36 -7.18 -0.70
C ILE A 111 15.02 -6.91 0.65
N TYR A 112 14.31 -6.31 1.60
CA TYR A 112 14.89 -6.12 2.93
C TYR A 112 15.16 -7.44 3.64
N LEU A 113 14.25 -8.41 3.55
CA LEU A 113 14.43 -9.71 4.17
C LEU A 113 15.71 -10.38 3.66
N ILE A 114 16.00 -10.25 2.36
CA ILE A 114 17.24 -10.71 1.72
C ILE A 114 18.46 -9.95 2.25
N VAL A 115 18.41 -8.62 2.28
CA VAL A 115 19.51 -7.77 2.76
C VAL A 115 19.83 -8.06 4.23
N ASN A 116 18.80 -8.19 5.06
CA ASN A 116 18.92 -8.51 6.48
C ASN A 116 19.57 -9.89 6.68
N LEU A 117 19.21 -10.88 5.85
CA LEU A 117 19.85 -12.21 5.86
C LEU A 117 21.33 -12.12 5.51
N ALA A 118 21.66 -11.39 4.44
CA ALA A 118 23.04 -11.21 3.97
C ALA A 118 23.91 -10.45 4.99
N SER A 119 23.31 -9.54 5.77
CA SER A 119 24.00 -8.73 6.77
C SER A 119 24.22 -9.46 8.11
N THR A 120 23.42 -10.49 8.45
CA THR A 120 23.54 -11.26 9.71
C THR A 120 24.75 -12.21 9.79
N HIS A 121 25.92 -11.80 9.28
CA HIS A 121 27.12 -12.62 9.31
C HIS A 121 27.71 -12.84 10.73
N GLU A 122 27.21 -12.17 11.78
CA GLU A 122 27.90 -12.09 13.08
C GLU A 122 27.13 -12.43 14.37
N ALA A 123 25.88 -12.91 14.39
CA ALA A 123 25.20 -13.10 15.69
C ALA A 123 24.46 -14.44 15.84
N ASN A 124 25.11 -15.38 16.56
CA ASN A 124 24.64 -16.31 17.61
C ASN A 124 23.20 -16.88 17.65
N LEU A 125 22.36 -16.72 16.62
CA LEU A 125 21.12 -17.47 16.45
C LEU A 125 21.43 -18.75 15.68
N LEU A 126 20.76 -19.85 16.02
CA LEU A 126 20.79 -21.09 15.24
C LEU A 126 20.59 -20.74 13.74
N PRO A 127 21.63 -20.86 12.89
CA PRO A 127 21.58 -20.35 11.51
C PRO A 127 20.41 -20.97 10.75
N SER A 128 20.10 -22.23 11.05
CA SER A 128 18.99 -22.99 10.51
C SER A 128 17.62 -22.32 10.66
N LEU A 129 17.33 -21.65 11.79
CA LEU A 129 16.03 -21.05 12.03
C LEU A 129 15.80 -19.80 11.16
N ILE A 130 16.85 -19.02 10.92
CA ILE A 130 16.79 -17.82 10.06
C ILE A 130 16.55 -18.25 8.61
N TYR A 131 17.28 -19.24 8.10
CA TYR A 131 17.08 -19.75 6.74
C TYR A 131 15.69 -20.37 6.54
N VAL A 132 15.15 -21.07 7.54
CA VAL A 132 13.79 -21.63 7.48
C VAL A 132 12.73 -20.52 7.44
N ARG A 133 12.85 -19.50 8.29
CA ARG A 133 11.94 -18.34 8.29
C ARG A 133 12.00 -17.56 6.98
N PHE A 134 13.20 -17.34 6.46
CA PHE A 134 13.41 -16.71 5.16
C PHE A 134 12.80 -17.55 4.03
N GLY A 135 13.10 -18.85 3.96
CA GLY A 135 12.53 -19.74 2.94
C GLY A 135 11.00 -19.80 2.98
N PHE A 136 10.41 -19.75 4.18
CA PHE A 136 8.96 -19.67 4.34
C PHE A 136 8.41 -18.33 3.83
N ALA A 137 9.02 -17.20 4.22
CA ALA A 137 8.63 -15.87 3.73
C ALA A 137 8.71 -15.78 2.19
N THR A 138 9.82 -16.22 1.59
CA THR A 138 10.02 -16.25 0.14
C THR A 138 9.02 -17.18 -0.56
N PHE A 139 8.68 -18.33 0.02
CA PHE A 139 7.66 -19.23 -0.52
C PHE A 139 6.29 -18.56 -0.57
N PHE A 140 5.89 -17.87 0.51
CA PHE A 140 4.65 -17.10 0.51
C PHE A 140 4.72 -15.91 -0.45
N PHE A 141 5.85 -15.23 -0.55
CA PHE A 141 6.03 -14.14 -1.51
C PHE A 141 5.90 -14.62 -2.96
N LEU A 142 6.56 -15.71 -3.32
CA LEU A 142 6.52 -16.24 -4.68
C LEU A 142 5.13 -16.73 -5.06
N GLY A 143 4.44 -17.42 -4.14
CA GLY A 143 3.06 -17.82 -4.37
C GLY A 143 2.12 -16.60 -4.47
N MET A 144 2.29 -15.56 -3.66
CA MET A 144 1.54 -14.30 -3.81
C MET A 144 1.69 -13.71 -5.21
N VAL A 145 2.94 -13.57 -5.68
CA VAL A 145 3.25 -13.03 -7.03
C VAL A 145 2.72 -13.93 -8.14
N ALA A 146 2.77 -15.25 -7.96
CA ALA A 146 2.21 -16.20 -8.93
C ALA A 146 0.68 -16.09 -9.02
N PHE A 147 -0.02 -16.08 -7.89
CA PHE A 147 -1.49 -15.94 -7.86
C PHE A 147 -1.94 -14.58 -8.39
N SER A 148 -1.25 -13.50 -8.02
CA SER A 148 -1.57 -12.15 -8.49
C SER A 148 -1.23 -11.96 -9.98
N GLY A 149 -0.04 -12.36 -10.42
CA GLY A 149 0.48 -12.11 -11.76
C GLY A 149 -0.12 -13.01 -12.85
N LEU A 150 -0.36 -14.30 -12.55
CA LEU A 150 -0.89 -15.25 -13.54
C LEU A 150 -2.43 -15.27 -13.56
N GLY A 151 -3.09 -15.00 -12.44
CA GLY A 151 -4.54 -15.14 -12.30
C GLY A 151 -5.28 -13.81 -12.23
N ILE A 152 -5.03 -13.05 -11.17
CA ILE A 152 -5.92 -11.94 -10.75
C ILE A 152 -5.66 -10.68 -11.58
N LEU A 153 -4.40 -10.28 -11.73
CA LEU A 153 -4.03 -9.04 -12.42
C LEU A 153 -4.42 -9.04 -13.91
N PRO A 154 -4.20 -10.11 -14.70
CA PRO A 154 -4.68 -10.17 -16.07
C PRO A 154 -6.21 -10.13 -16.15
N SER A 155 -6.90 -10.75 -15.20
CA SER A 155 -8.36 -10.74 -15.12
C SER A 155 -8.89 -9.33 -14.84
N TYR A 156 -8.32 -8.63 -13.86
CA TYR A 156 -8.74 -7.27 -13.48
C TYR A 156 -8.38 -6.23 -14.55
N CYS A 157 -7.28 -6.44 -15.28
CA CYS A 157 -6.88 -5.57 -16.39
C CYS A 157 -7.76 -5.77 -17.64
N LYS A 158 -8.17 -7.02 -17.95
CA LYS A 158 -8.96 -7.36 -19.14
C LYS A 158 -10.46 -7.19 -18.96
N GLN A 159 -10.99 -7.50 -17.78
CA GLN A 159 -12.43 -7.40 -17.54
C GLN A 159 -12.82 -5.95 -17.18
N PRO A 160 -13.95 -5.43 -17.71
CA PRO A 160 -14.59 -4.28 -17.08
C PRO A 160 -14.93 -4.75 -15.67
N THR A 161 -14.24 -4.16 -14.68
CA THR A 161 -14.34 -4.47 -13.26
C THR A 161 -15.80 -4.78 -12.92
N TRP A 162 -16.11 -5.88 -12.24
CA TRP A 162 -17.49 -6.34 -12.02
C TRP A 162 -18.39 -5.20 -11.50
N PHE A 163 -17.82 -4.38 -10.63
CA PHE A 163 -18.39 -3.15 -10.09
C PHE A 163 -18.78 -2.12 -11.18
N VAL A 164 -17.86 -1.86 -12.11
CA VAL A 164 -18.01 -0.91 -13.21
C VAL A 164 -19.09 -1.38 -14.20
N PHE A 165 -19.17 -2.69 -14.46
CA PHE A 165 -20.18 -3.27 -15.34
C PHE A 165 -21.60 -3.21 -14.75
N ARG A 166 -21.76 -3.48 -13.44
CA ARG A 166 -23.05 -3.38 -12.72
C ARG A 166 -23.61 -1.95 -12.69
N LEU A 167 -22.74 -0.94 -12.58
CA LEU A 167 -23.14 0.46 -12.46
C LEU A 167 -23.41 1.13 -13.82
N ASN A 168 -22.68 0.78 -14.88
CA ASN A 168 -22.94 1.32 -16.21
C ASN A 168 -22.26 0.52 -17.33
N ALA A 169 -23.01 0.23 -18.41
CA ALA A 169 -22.47 -0.41 -19.61
C ALA A 169 -21.68 0.55 -20.53
N ALA A 170 -21.82 1.87 -20.36
CA ALA A 170 -21.20 2.87 -21.24
C ALA A 170 -19.70 3.06 -20.94
N ARG A 171 -18.82 2.74 -21.91
CA ARG A 171 -17.34 2.79 -21.77
C ARG A 171 -16.77 4.11 -21.20
N ALA A 172 -17.35 5.25 -21.55
CA ALA A 172 -16.88 6.56 -21.05
C ALA A 172 -17.08 6.69 -19.53
N LYS A 173 -18.25 6.26 -19.02
CA LYS A 173 -18.56 6.23 -17.59
C LYS A 173 -17.70 5.20 -16.86
N GLN A 174 -17.41 4.07 -17.51
CA GLN A 174 -16.50 3.04 -16.97
C GLN A 174 -15.10 3.57 -16.73
N ARG A 175 -14.56 4.37 -17.68
CA ARG A 175 -13.25 5.01 -17.53
C ARG A 175 -13.24 6.00 -16.38
N MET A 176 -14.27 6.87 -16.29
CA MET A 176 -14.41 7.84 -15.21
C MET A 176 -14.45 7.18 -13.83
N ILE A 177 -15.25 6.12 -13.66
CA ILE A 177 -15.35 5.38 -12.39
C ILE A 177 -14.02 4.71 -12.05
N ARG A 178 -13.30 4.16 -13.04
CA ARG A 178 -11.98 3.57 -12.82
C ARG A 178 -10.98 4.61 -12.33
N THR A 179 -10.89 5.76 -13.00
CA THR A 179 -10.03 6.87 -12.58
C THR A 179 -10.41 7.37 -11.19
N PHE A 180 -11.71 7.47 -10.89
CA PHE A 180 -12.22 7.86 -9.59
C PHE A 180 -11.80 6.90 -8.47
N CYS A 181 -11.86 5.58 -8.71
CA CYS A 181 -11.41 4.62 -7.73
C CYS A 181 -9.89 4.59 -7.59
N SER A 182 -9.14 4.64 -8.70
CA SER A 182 -7.67 4.69 -8.68
C SER A 182 -7.12 5.93 -7.98
N SER A 183 -7.83 7.06 -8.01
CA SER A 183 -7.41 8.28 -7.29
C SER A 183 -7.34 8.09 -5.77
N LEU A 184 -8.24 7.29 -5.19
CA LEU A 184 -8.20 6.98 -3.75
C LEU A 184 -6.99 6.10 -3.43
N SER A 185 -6.73 5.08 -4.26
CA SER A 185 -5.57 4.21 -4.13
C SER A 185 -4.25 4.99 -4.20
N LEU A 186 -4.17 6.00 -5.08
CA LEU A 186 -3.03 6.92 -5.18
C LEU A 186 -2.86 7.79 -3.92
N ILE A 187 -3.94 8.31 -3.35
CA ILE A 187 -3.88 9.07 -2.09
C ILE A 187 -3.36 8.19 -0.96
N VAL A 188 -3.82 6.94 -0.85
CA VAL A 188 -3.38 6.01 0.19
C VAL A 188 -1.92 5.60 -0.02
N LEU A 189 -1.50 5.32 -1.26
CA LEU A 189 -0.11 5.06 -1.60
C LEU A 189 0.78 6.26 -1.22
N ASP A 190 0.34 7.49 -1.52
CA ASP A 190 1.09 8.70 -1.17
C ASP A 190 1.26 8.83 0.35
N VAL A 191 0.21 8.54 1.13
CA VAL A 191 0.28 8.50 2.60
C VAL A 191 1.27 7.43 3.06
N GLN A 192 1.24 6.23 2.47
CA GLN A 192 2.19 5.17 2.79
C GLN A 192 3.64 5.65 2.60
N LEU A 193 3.94 6.28 1.46
CA LEU A 193 5.28 6.78 1.15
C LEU A 193 5.68 7.96 2.05
N GLN A 194 4.77 8.88 2.34
CA GLN A 194 5.04 10.01 3.24
C GLN A 194 5.36 9.57 4.67
N VAL A 195 4.56 8.66 5.22
CA VAL A 195 4.79 8.15 6.58
C VAL A 195 6.11 7.36 6.62
N SER A 196 6.38 6.52 5.61
CA SER A 196 7.68 5.85 5.49
C SER A 196 8.84 6.86 5.44
N MET A 197 8.71 7.94 4.69
CA MET A 197 9.73 9.00 4.63
C MET A 197 9.92 9.70 5.99
N ILE A 198 8.83 10.01 6.70
CA ILE A 198 8.89 10.63 8.04
C ILE A 198 9.59 9.70 9.04
N ILE A 199 9.31 8.39 8.99
CA ILE A 199 9.97 7.40 9.86
C ILE A 199 11.47 7.34 9.58
N LEU A 200 11.87 7.37 8.30
CA LEU A 200 13.28 7.34 7.90
C LEU A 200 14.04 8.62 8.28
N VAL A 201 13.31 9.73 8.42
CA VAL A 201 13.85 11.04 8.84
C VAL A 201 14.11 11.10 10.34
N MET A 202 13.44 10.30 11.16
CA MET A 202 13.71 10.27 12.59
C MET A 202 15.11 9.72 12.84
N ASP A 203 16.04 10.61 13.21
CA ASP A 203 17.40 10.25 13.59
C ASP A 203 17.32 9.21 14.70
N THR A 204 17.79 8.00 14.40
CA THR A 204 17.84 6.86 15.32
C THR A 204 16.49 6.34 15.87
N GLY A 205 15.35 6.82 15.35
CA GLY A 205 14.00 6.34 15.67
C GLY A 205 13.52 6.60 17.11
N VAL A 206 14.38 7.17 17.96
CA VAL A 206 14.15 7.26 19.42
C VAL A 206 14.57 8.62 19.99
N TYR A 207 15.58 9.29 19.41
CA TYR A 207 16.04 10.59 19.88
C TYR A 207 15.57 11.70 18.93
N LEU A 208 14.48 12.36 19.30
CA LEU A 208 13.93 13.47 18.53
C LEU A 208 14.47 14.81 19.08
N SER A 209 15.14 15.59 18.24
CA SER A 209 15.39 17.00 18.55
C SER A 209 14.05 17.75 18.59
N THR A 210 13.95 18.81 19.40
CA THR A 210 12.73 19.64 19.47
C THR A 210 12.30 20.15 18.09
N PHE A 211 13.27 20.42 17.21
CA PHE A 211 13.02 20.81 15.83
C PHE A 211 12.36 19.68 15.02
N ASP A 212 12.86 18.45 15.13
CA ASP A 212 12.30 17.28 14.44
C ASP A 212 10.89 16.98 14.92
N ILE A 213 10.62 17.12 16.22
CA ILE A 213 9.27 16.97 16.78
C ILE A 213 8.32 17.99 16.13
N CYS A 214 8.72 19.26 16.05
CA CYS A 214 7.91 20.30 15.42
C CYS A 214 7.63 20.00 13.93
N VAL A 215 8.64 19.52 13.20
CA VAL A 215 8.50 19.14 11.78
C VAL A 215 7.56 17.94 11.63
N ILE A 216 7.69 16.90 12.46
CA ILE A 216 6.85 15.70 12.42
C ILE A 216 5.39 16.05 12.73
N VAL A 217 5.13 16.84 13.79
CA VAL A 217 3.77 17.24 14.18
C VAL A 217 3.13 18.10 13.08
N THR A 218 3.86 19.08 12.57
CA THR A 218 3.37 19.96 11.48
C THR A 218 3.12 19.17 10.20
N GLY A 219 4.02 18.23 9.86
CA GLY A 219 3.87 17.33 8.73
C GLY A 219 2.65 16.42 8.86
N ALA A 220 2.44 15.81 10.03
CA ALA A 220 1.29 14.94 10.29
C ALA A 220 -0.06 15.68 10.20
N ILE A 221 -0.13 16.91 10.71
CA ILE A 221 -1.32 17.76 10.59
C ILE A 221 -1.56 18.10 9.12
N THR A 222 -0.53 18.54 8.40
CA THR A 222 -0.62 18.91 6.97
C THR A 222 -1.05 17.72 6.12
N LEU A 223 -0.49 16.54 6.37
CA LEU A 223 -0.86 15.29 5.71
C LEU A 223 -2.32 14.94 5.98
N SER A 224 -2.77 15.03 7.24
CA SER A 224 -4.16 14.73 7.61
C SER A 224 -5.14 15.65 6.89
N VAL A 225 -4.85 16.95 6.83
CA VAL A 225 -5.68 17.93 6.10
C VAL A 225 -5.66 17.65 4.60
N TRP A 226 -4.51 17.30 4.02
CA TRP A 226 -4.38 16.96 2.61
C TRP A 226 -5.20 15.72 2.24
N VAL A 227 -5.09 14.64 3.03
CA VAL A 227 -5.89 13.41 2.83
C VAL A 227 -7.37 13.73 2.95
N TRP A 228 -7.77 14.49 3.97
CA TRP A 228 -9.16 14.88 4.17
C TRP A 228 -9.69 15.71 3.00
N ALA A 229 -8.91 16.67 2.52
CA ALA A 229 -9.24 17.48 1.35
C ALA A 229 -9.39 16.61 0.09
N GLY A 230 -8.50 15.63 -0.13
CA GLY A 230 -8.59 14.68 -1.24
C GLY A 230 -9.85 13.81 -1.18
N ILE A 231 -10.18 13.27 0.00
CA ILE A 231 -11.40 12.47 0.20
C ILE A 231 -12.66 13.34 0.03
N MET A 232 -12.67 14.58 0.53
CA MET A 232 -13.80 15.50 0.38
C MET A 232 -13.97 15.99 -1.06
N ALA A 233 -12.87 16.32 -1.75
CA ALA A 233 -12.87 16.68 -3.16
C ALA A 233 -13.46 15.54 -4.01
N ARG A 234 -13.07 14.30 -3.69
CA ARG A 234 -13.62 13.08 -4.30
C ARG A 234 -15.11 12.90 -3.99
N ASN A 235 -15.51 12.92 -2.73
CA ASN A 235 -16.86 12.54 -2.31
C ASN A 235 -17.91 13.62 -2.62
N LYS A 236 -17.53 14.90 -2.60
CA LYS A 236 -18.44 16.03 -2.86
C LYS A 236 -18.31 16.61 -4.27
N GLU A 237 -17.39 16.09 -5.09
CA GLU A 237 -17.04 16.63 -6.42
C GLU A 237 -16.80 18.15 -6.40
N SER A 238 -16.29 18.67 -5.27
CA SER A 238 -16.17 20.11 -5.04
C SER A 238 -14.86 20.65 -5.57
N THR A 239 -14.94 21.61 -6.50
CA THR A 239 -13.77 22.30 -7.06
C THR A 239 -12.96 23.02 -5.97
N CYS A 240 -13.61 23.54 -4.93
CA CYS A 240 -12.93 24.24 -3.83
C CYS A 240 -11.97 23.31 -3.07
N TRP A 241 -12.45 22.11 -2.69
CA TRP A 241 -11.60 21.12 -2.03
C TRP A 241 -10.49 20.59 -2.93
N LEU A 242 -10.74 20.51 -4.25
CA LEU A 242 -9.72 20.14 -5.23
C LEU A 242 -8.62 21.22 -5.36
N VAL A 243 -8.98 22.50 -5.27
CA VAL A 243 -8.00 23.60 -5.23
C VAL A 243 -7.18 23.54 -3.94
N VAL A 244 -7.82 23.32 -2.79
CA VAL A 244 -7.11 23.13 -1.51
C VAL A 244 -6.14 21.95 -1.57
N PHE A 245 -6.59 20.82 -2.13
CA PHE A 245 -5.77 19.63 -2.36
C PHE A 245 -4.57 19.93 -3.27
N GLY A 246 -4.77 20.68 -4.36
CA GLY A 246 -3.72 21.09 -5.28
C GLY A 246 -2.71 22.06 -4.67
N ILE A 247 -3.17 23.04 -3.88
CA ILE A 247 -2.27 23.99 -3.19
C ILE A 247 -1.41 23.27 -2.16
N LEU A 248 -2.00 22.38 -1.36
CA LEU A 248 -1.28 21.59 -0.35
C LEU A 248 -0.32 20.55 -0.95
N LEU A 249 -0.41 20.27 -2.26
CA LEU A 249 0.57 19.43 -2.96
C LEU A 249 1.96 20.08 -3.04
N LEU A 250 2.03 21.40 -3.29
CA LEU A 250 3.29 22.10 -3.53
C LEU A 250 4.24 22.09 -2.33
N PRO A 251 3.81 22.39 -1.10
CA PRO A 251 4.66 22.29 0.08
C PRO A 251 5.17 20.86 0.31
N ASN A 252 4.33 19.85 0.06
CA ASN A 252 4.70 18.45 0.25
C ASN A 252 5.78 18.01 -0.76
N VAL A 253 5.65 18.40 -2.03
CA VAL A 253 6.66 18.14 -3.07
C VAL A 253 7.97 18.85 -2.73
N ALA A 254 7.91 20.13 -2.34
CA ALA A 254 9.08 20.90 -1.95
C ALA A 254 9.80 20.27 -0.75
N TYR A 255 9.05 19.80 0.26
CA TYR A 255 9.59 19.09 1.41
C TYR A 255 10.34 17.83 1.00
N ILE A 256 9.76 17.00 0.13
CA ILE A 256 10.40 15.76 -0.32
C ILE A 256 11.69 16.04 -1.08
N ILE A 257 11.70 17.03 -1.98
CA ILE A 257 12.90 17.41 -2.73
C ILE A 257 13.98 17.92 -1.77
N PHE A 258 13.61 18.79 -0.83
CA PHE A 258 14.55 19.30 0.18
C PHE A 258 15.19 18.16 0.98
N ARG A 259 14.39 17.21 1.47
CA ARG A 259 14.88 16.06 2.23
C ARG A 259 15.78 15.13 1.40
N MET A 260 15.41 14.88 0.15
CA MET A 260 16.25 14.11 -0.78
C MET A 260 17.62 14.77 -0.98
N GLN A 261 17.68 16.10 -1.01
CA GLN A 261 18.93 16.86 -1.13
C GLN A 261 19.77 16.84 0.15
N GLU A 262 19.14 16.91 1.32
CA GLU A 262 19.81 16.84 2.62
C GLU A 262 20.57 15.50 2.77
N ILE A 263 19.87 14.40 2.52
CA ILE A 263 20.45 13.04 2.63
C ILE A 263 21.49 12.77 1.53
N ALA A 264 21.33 13.38 0.35
CA ALA A 264 22.33 13.26 -0.72
C ALA A 264 23.64 14.00 -0.38
N ARG A 265 23.60 15.00 0.50
CA ARG A 265 24.76 15.80 0.92
C ARG A 265 25.49 15.20 2.13
N GLU A 266 24.84 14.34 2.90
CA GLU A 266 25.48 13.64 4.01
C GLU A 266 26.53 12.63 3.52
N THR A 267 27.67 12.60 4.21
CA THR A 267 28.82 11.76 3.83
C THR A 267 28.50 10.29 4.12
N PRO A 268 28.69 9.37 3.16
CA PRO A 268 28.22 7.99 3.30
C PRO A 268 29.01 7.24 4.38
N ARG A 269 28.32 6.77 5.43
CA ARG A 269 28.74 5.61 6.24
C ARG A 269 28.30 4.33 5.54
N GLU A 270 29.03 3.22 5.67
CA GLU A 270 28.75 2.00 4.89
C GLU A 270 27.35 1.39 5.14
N SER A 271 26.81 1.47 6.37
CA SER A 271 25.43 1.05 6.68
C SER A 271 24.35 1.96 6.05
N TRP A 272 24.69 3.22 5.77
CA TRP A 272 23.78 4.22 5.19
C TRP A 272 23.54 4.01 3.69
N SER A 273 24.31 3.12 3.05
CA SER A 273 24.21 2.88 1.61
C SER A 273 22.83 2.35 1.22
N ILE A 274 22.32 1.30 1.89
CA ILE A 274 21.02 0.69 1.59
C ILE A 274 19.87 1.64 1.95
N LEU A 275 19.95 2.28 3.12
CA LEU A 275 18.96 3.25 3.60
C LEU A 275 18.77 4.38 2.59
N ARG A 276 19.88 4.93 2.09
CA ARG A 276 19.87 6.02 1.10
C ARG A 276 19.22 5.62 -0.22
N HIS A 277 19.48 4.41 -0.73
CA HIS A 277 18.83 3.93 -1.96
C HIS A 277 17.33 3.78 -1.79
N ILE A 278 16.88 3.34 -0.61
CA ILE A 278 15.45 3.14 -0.32
C ILE A 278 14.75 4.47 -0.13
N ILE A 279 15.39 5.44 0.52
CA ILE A 279 14.88 6.80 0.61
C ILE A 279 14.76 7.43 -0.78
N ILE A 280 15.77 7.25 -1.64
CA ILE A 280 15.74 7.78 -3.01
C ILE A 280 14.64 7.12 -3.83
N ALA A 281 14.48 5.80 -3.72
CA ALA A 281 13.41 5.06 -4.40
C ALA A 281 12.02 5.51 -3.91
N CYS A 282 11.83 5.63 -2.60
CA CYS A 282 10.59 6.09 -1.97
C CYS A 282 10.24 7.52 -2.38
N GLY A 283 11.22 8.44 -2.31
CA GLY A 283 11.05 9.83 -2.72
C GLY A 283 10.76 9.98 -4.21
N SER A 284 11.42 9.20 -5.06
CA SER A 284 11.16 9.20 -6.51
C SER A 284 9.76 8.67 -6.83
N LEU A 285 9.33 7.60 -6.17
CA LEU A 285 7.99 7.05 -6.33
C LEU A 285 6.93 8.04 -5.83
N ALA A 286 7.18 8.72 -4.70
CA ALA A 286 6.28 9.72 -4.13
C ALA A 286 6.16 10.99 -5.00
N LEU A 287 7.21 11.33 -5.76
CA LEU A 287 7.16 12.40 -6.75
C LEU A 287 6.41 11.98 -8.01
N LEU A 288 6.53 10.72 -8.43
CA LEU A 288 5.78 10.19 -9.59
C LEU A 288 4.29 10.02 -9.32
N THR A 289 3.89 9.80 -8.07
CA THR A 289 2.49 9.61 -7.68
C THR A 289 1.71 10.92 -7.50
N ARG A 290 2.39 12.07 -7.41
CA ARG A 290 1.80 13.40 -7.20
C ARG A 290 1.72 14.21 -8.49
#